data_AF-A0A3R7AUE2-F1
#
_entry.id   AF-A0A3R7AUE2-F1
#
_cell.length_a   1.000
_cell.length_b   1.000
_cell.length_c   1.000
_cell.angle_alpha   90.00
_cell.angle_beta   90.00
_cell.angle_gamma   90.00
#
_symmetry.space_group_name_H-M   'P 1'
#
loop_
_entity.id
_entity.type
_entity.pdbx_description
1 polymer ?
#
loop_
_entity_poly.entity_id
_entity_poly.type
_entity_poly.pdbx_seq_one_letter_code
_entity_poly.pdbx_strand_id
1 'polypeptide(L)'
;MEEASINWMRRFSILEASACLLLILGVMGDHVSTQLVLSRPGTYEANPMAARLMELGLWLPLDLILLGMGLAIPYFVTRVDRRLRPLFLYPLIQGLLRLSMALWNLHLLLILRP
;
A
#
# COMPACT_ATOMS: atom_id res chain seq x y z
N MET A 1 21.29 -30.56 -3.58
CA MET A 1 21.19 -29.50 -2.55
C MET A 1 21.22 -28.09 -3.16
N GLU A 2 21.96 -27.85 -4.25
CA GLU A 2 21.98 -26.55 -4.95
C GLU A 2 20.63 -26.12 -5.55
N GLU A 3 19.90 -27.03 -6.21
CA GLU A 3 18.59 -26.69 -6.79
C GLU A 3 17.57 -26.22 -5.75
N ALA A 4 17.55 -26.83 -4.57
CA ALA A 4 16.65 -26.44 -3.48
C ALA A 4 16.98 -25.04 -2.94
N SER A 5 18.26 -24.68 -2.87
CA SER A 5 18.75 -23.35 -2.49
C SER A 5 18.37 -22.28 -3.51
N ILE A 6 18.55 -22.57 -4.81
CA ILE A 6 18.21 -21.66 -5.92
C ILE A 6 16.70 -21.41 -5.97
N ASN A 7 15.89 -22.46 -5.82
CA ASN A 7 14.43 -22.33 -5.85
C ASN A 7 13.90 -21.54 -4.64
N TRP A 8 14.54 -21.70 -3.46
CA TRP A 8 14.23 -20.89 -2.28
C TRP A 8 14.55 -19.41 -2.49
N MET A 9 15.76 -19.08 -2.99
CA MET A 9 16.13 -17.69 -3.25
C MET A 9 15.18 -17.02 -4.27
N ARG A 10 14.78 -17.74 -5.32
CA ARG A 10 13.88 -17.22 -6.36
C ARG A 10 12.45 -16.95 -5.84
N ARG A 11 11.91 -17.83 -4.98
CA ARG A 11 10.60 -17.64 -4.35
C ARG A 11 10.56 -16.43 -3.42
N PHE A 12 11.65 -16.19 -2.69
CA PHE A 12 11.75 -15.00 -1.82
C PHE A 12 11.81 -13.71 -2.63
N SER A 13 12.58 -13.67 -3.73
CA SER A 13 12.60 -12.49 -4.60
C SER A 13 11.25 -12.20 -5.25
N ILE A 14 10.44 -13.23 -5.56
CA ILE A 14 9.08 -13.02 -6.08
C ILE A 14 8.16 -12.43 -5.00
N LEU A 15 8.29 -12.89 -3.75
CA LEU A 15 7.46 -12.41 -2.63
C LEU A 15 7.83 -10.99 -2.22
N GLU A 16 9.12 -10.65 -2.25
CA GLU A 16 9.61 -9.27 -2.06
C GLU A 16 9.08 -8.34 -3.16
N ALA A 17 9.20 -8.76 -4.42
CA ALA A 17 8.70 -7.99 -5.57
C ALA A 17 7.18 -7.81 -5.52
N SER A 18 6.43 -8.86 -5.17
CA SER A 18 4.97 -8.78 -5.05
C SER A 18 4.54 -7.91 -3.88
N ALA A 19 5.23 -7.96 -2.73
CA ALA A 19 4.96 -7.08 -1.60
C ALA A 19 5.16 -5.60 -1.97
N CYS A 20 6.25 -5.27 -2.68
CA CYS A 20 6.50 -3.92 -3.15
C CYS A 20 5.43 -3.47 -4.17
N LEU A 21 5.12 -4.30 -5.17
CA LEU A 21 4.10 -3.98 -6.16
C LEU A 21 2.72 -3.80 -5.53
N LEU A 22 2.35 -4.67 -4.60
CA LEU A 22 1.09 -4.61 -3.89
C LEU A 22 0.98 -3.35 -3.04
N LEU A 23 2.08 -2.93 -2.39
CA LEU A 23 2.10 -1.68 -1.64
C LEU A 23 1.89 -0.47 -2.56
N ILE A 24 2.62 -0.41 -3.67
CA ILE A 24 2.51 0.70 -4.64
C ILE A 24 1.09 0.75 -5.21
N LEU A 25 0.58 -0.37 -5.71
CA LEU A 25 -0.76 -0.45 -6.29
C LEU A 25 -1.85 -0.18 -5.26
N GLY A 26 -1.69 -0.69 -4.04
CA GLY A 26 -2.60 -0.44 -2.93
C GLY A 26 -2.68 1.04 -2.58
N VAL A 27 -1.55 1.71 -2.36
CA VAL A 27 -1.51 3.14 -2.01
C VAL A 27 -2.06 4.00 -3.16
N MET A 28 -1.64 3.74 -4.40
CA MET A 28 -2.15 4.48 -5.56
C MET A 28 -3.65 4.27 -5.75
N GLY A 29 -4.11 3.01 -5.68
CA GLY A 29 -5.52 2.66 -5.84
C GLY A 29 -6.38 3.29 -4.76
N ASP A 30 -5.94 3.23 -3.50
CA ASP A 30 -6.63 3.83 -2.36
C ASP A 30 -6.75 5.35 -2.56
N HIS A 31 -5.63 6.03 -2.81
CA HIS A 31 -5.62 7.48 -3.02
C HIS A 31 -6.56 7.92 -4.15
N VAL A 32 -6.46 7.29 -5.33
CA VAL A 32 -7.30 7.63 -6.48
C VAL A 32 -8.77 7.32 -6.19
N SER A 33 -9.06 6.17 -5.59
CA SER A 33 -10.43 5.76 -5.30
C SER A 33 -11.12 6.69 -4.30
N THR A 34 -10.42 7.11 -3.24
CA THR A 34 -10.93 8.06 -2.25
C THR A 34 -11.19 9.43 -2.88
N GLN A 35 -10.27 9.94 -3.72
CA GLN A 35 -10.49 11.18 -4.47
C GLN A 35 -11.71 11.10 -5.39
N LEU A 36 -11.92 9.97 -6.06
CA LEU A 36 -13.09 9.76 -6.91
C LEU A 36 -14.40 9.72 -6.09
N VAL A 37 -14.41 9.04 -4.95
CA VAL A 37 -15.59 9.00 -4.07
C VAL A 37 -15.92 10.39 -3.52
N LEU A 38 -14.92 11.12 -3.03
CA LEU A 38 -15.08 12.48 -2.47
C LEU A 38 -15.40 13.54 -3.52
N SER A 39 -15.14 13.28 -4.80
CA SER A 39 -15.57 14.16 -5.89
C SER A 39 -17.10 14.15 -6.10
N ARG A 40 -17.81 13.17 -5.52
CA ARG A 40 -19.27 13.09 -5.62
C ARG A 40 -19.95 13.96 -4.54
N PRO A 41 -21.05 14.64 -4.89
CA PRO A 41 -21.80 15.42 -3.91
C PRO A 41 -22.41 14.51 -2.83
N GLY A 42 -22.29 14.91 -1.57
CA GLY A 42 -22.88 14.21 -0.42
C GLY A 42 -22.02 13.10 0.19
N THR A 43 -20.80 12.87 -0.30
CA THR A 43 -19.83 11.98 0.33
C THR A 43 -18.85 12.78 1.18
N TYR A 44 -18.37 12.18 2.27
CA TYR A 44 -17.38 12.77 3.16
C TYR A 44 -16.44 11.69 3.68
N GLU A 45 -15.23 12.11 4.04
CA GLU A 45 -14.23 11.21 4.61
C GLU A 45 -14.65 10.83 6.03
N ALA A 46 -14.79 9.52 6.28
CA ALA A 46 -15.27 9.02 7.56
C ALA A 46 -14.21 9.15 8.67
N ASN A 47 -12.93 9.14 8.30
CA ASN A 47 -11.84 9.28 9.25
C ASN A 47 -11.50 10.77 9.49
N PRO A 48 -11.73 11.30 10.71
CA PRO A 48 -11.51 12.73 10.99
C PRO A 48 -10.04 13.14 10.87
N MET A 49 -9.10 12.23 11.12
CA MET A 49 -7.67 12.51 10.94
C MET A 49 -7.31 12.60 9.46
N ALA A 50 -7.85 11.70 8.63
CA ALA A 50 -7.65 11.74 7.19
C ALA A 50 -8.28 13.01 6.60
N ALA A 51 -9.52 13.34 6.98
CA ALA A 51 -10.20 14.57 6.58
C ALA A 51 -9.34 15.82 6.88
N ARG A 52 -8.80 15.92 8.10
CA ARG A 52 -7.94 17.04 8.48
C ARG A 52 -6.63 17.09 7.69
N LEU A 53 -6.02 15.95 7.39
CA LEU A 53 -4.81 15.89 6.55
C LEU A 53 -5.11 16.32 5.10
N MET A 54 -6.31 15.99 4.60
CA MET A 54 -6.77 16.40 3.28
C MET A 54 -7.03 17.91 3.22
N GLU A 55 -7.69 18.48 4.23
CA GLU A 55 -7.91 19.93 4.37
C GLU A 55 -6.59 20.71 4.38
N LEU A 56 -5.55 20.15 5.02
CA LEU A 56 -4.21 20.75 5.05
C LEU A 56 -3.39 20.49 3.78
N GLY A 57 -3.90 19.72 2.82
CA GLY A 57 -3.15 19.31 1.62
C GLY A 57 -1.96 18.37 1.90
N LEU A 58 -1.85 17.85 3.13
CA LEU A 58 -0.74 17.02 3.60
C LEU A 58 -0.95 15.53 3.35
N TRP A 59 -2.15 15.14 2.92
CA TRP A 59 -2.51 13.73 2.76
C TRP A 59 -1.65 12.99 1.73
N LEU A 60 -1.48 13.54 0.52
CA LEU A 60 -0.63 12.93 -0.51
C LEU A 60 0.87 12.93 -0.13
N PRO A 61 1.45 14.04 0.38
CA PRO A 61 2.82 14.02 0.90
C PRO A 61 3.05 12.95 1.96
N LEU A 62 2.12 12.80 2.91
CA LEU A 62 2.24 11.80 3.96
C LEU A 62 2.18 10.37 3.41
N ASP A 63 1.25 10.09 2.48
CA ASP A 63 1.14 8.79 1.83
C ASP A 63 2.39 8.43 1.03
N LEU A 64 3.01 9.40 0.35
CA LEU A 64 4.28 9.19 -0.36
C LEU A 64 5.45 8.91 0.60
N ILE A 65 5.50 9.59 1.74
CA ILE A 65 6.52 9.33 2.77
C ILE A 65 6.35 7.93 3.35
N LEU A 66 5.11 7.54 3.68
CA LEU A 66 4.80 6.21 4.20
C LEU A 66 5.09 5.10 3.19
N LEU A 67 4.78 5.33 1.91
CA LEU A 67 5.14 4.45 0.80
C LEU A 67 6.67 4.32 0.70
N GLY A 68 7.38 5.44 0.69
CA GLY A 68 8.83 5.49 0.62
C GLY A 68 9.49 4.73 1.78
N MET A 69 9.04 4.95 3.01
CA MET A 69 9.53 4.24 4.19
C MET A 69 9.19 2.74 4.13
N GLY A 70 7.97 2.39 3.73
CA GLY A 70 7.52 1.00 3.58
C GLY A 70 8.35 0.20 2.57
N LEU A 71 8.93 0.86 1.56
CA LEU A 71 9.85 0.25 0.61
C LEU A 71 11.32 0.31 1.07
N ALA A 72 11.76 1.46 1.59
CA ALA A 72 13.15 1.71 1.94
C ALA A 72 13.61 0.87 3.14
N ILE A 73 12.80 0.78 4.20
CA ILE A 73 13.15 0.05 5.43
C ILE A 73 13.48 -1.43 5.11
N PRO A 74 12.57 -2.23 4.53
CA PRO A 74 12.87 -3.63 4.23
C PRO A 74 14.03 -3.78 3.24
N TYR A 75 14.17 -2.86 2.27
CA TYR A 75 15.29 -2.88 1.33
C TYR A 75 16.65 -2.67 2.00
N PHE A 76 16.80 -1.64 2.83
CA PHE A 76 18.07 -1.38 3.53
C PHE A 76 18.37 -2.42 4.60
N VAL A 77 17.35 -2.85 5.34
CA VAL A 77 17.54 -3.81 6.43
C VAL A 77 17.96 -5.18 5.89
N THR A 78 17.40 -5.63 4.78
CA THR A 78 17.80 -6.92 4.16
C THR A 78 19.17 -6.89 3.48
N ARG A 79 19.70 -5.71 3.18
CA ARG A 79 21.11 -5.52 2.76
C ARG A 79 22.08 -5.72 3.91
N VAL A 80 21.68 -5.37 5.14
CA VAL A 80 22.50 -5.52 6.36
C VAL A 80 22.40 -6.95 6.90
N ASP A 81 21.19 -7.48 7.04
CA ASP A 81 20.95 -8.84 7.51
C ASP A 81 19.86 -9.54 6.69
N ARG A 82 20.25 -10.59 5.96
CA ARG A 82 19.32 -11.40 5.17
C ARG A 82 18.31 -12.17 6.02
N ARG A 83 18.54 -12.36 7.33
CA ARG A 83 17.58 -12.99 8.25
C ARG A 83 16.36 -12.12 8.49
N LEU A 84 16.46 -10.81 8.22
CA LEU A 84 15.39 -9.83 8.38
C LEU A 84 14.48 -9.71 7.15
N ARG A 85 14.61 -10.61 6.16
CA ARG A 85 13.68 -10.72 5.02
C ARG A 85 12.19 -10.80 5.39
N PRO A 86 11.77 -11.38 6.53
CA PRO A 86 10.38 -11.32 6.95
C PRO A 86 9.82 -9.90 7.13
N LEU A 87 10.66 -8.85 7.23
CA LEU A 87 10.16 -7.46 7.26
C LEU A 87 9.37 -7.07 6.01
N PHE A 88 9.51 -7.78 4.88
CA PHE A 88 8.66 -7.59 3.70
C PHE A 88 7.19 -7.96 3.94
N LEU A 89 6.84 -8.60 5.07
CA LEU A 89 5.46 -8.73 5.52
C LEU A 89 4.82 -7.36 5.81
N TYR A 90 5.60 -6.38 6.24
CA TYR A 90 5.09 -5.03 6.51
C TYR A 90 4.51 -4.35 5.25
N PRO A 91 5.28 -4.14 4.16
CA PRO A 91 4.73 -3.57 2.93
C PRO A 91 3.64 -4.46 2.32
N LEU A 92 3.72 -5.79 2.48
CA LEU A 92 2.67 -6.70 2.01
C LEU A 92 1.33 -6.47 2.73
N ILE A 93 1.33 -6.45 4.07
CA ILE A 93 0.12 -6.23 4.88
C ILE A 93 -0.41 -4.81 4.64
N GLN A 94 0.47 -3.80 4.63
CA GLN A 94 0.08 -2.43 4.35
C GLN A 94 -0.54 -2.28 2.95
N GLY A 95 0.04 -2.93 1.93
CA GLY A 95 -0.48 -2.95 0.58
C GLY A 95 -1.85 -3.65 0.48
N LEU A 96 -2.02 -4.79 1.16
CA LEU A 96 -3.31 -5.49 1.23
C LEU A 96 -4.40 -4.61 1.85
N LEU A 97 -4.12 -3.98 3.00
CA LEU A 97 -5.07 -3.10 3.68
C LEU A 97 -5.49 -1.93 2.80
N ARG A 98 -4.52 -1.26 2.15
CA ARG A 98 -4.79 -0.15 1.22
C ARG A 98 -5.58 -0.62 0.01
N LEU A 99 -5.26 -1.78 -0.56
CA LEU A 99 -6.02 -2.35 -1.66
C LEU A 99 -7.46 -2.69 -1.25
N SER A 100 -7.67 -3.22 -0.04
CA SER A 100 -9.02 -3.47 0.49
C SER A 100 -9.84 -2.18 0.62
N MET A 101 -9.22 -1.09 1.11
CA MET A 101 -9.88 0.22 1.15
C MET A 101 -10.17 0.75 -0.25
N ALA A 102 -9.24 0.58 -1.19
CA ALA A 102 -9.45 0.95 -2.59
C ALA A 102 -10.65 0.23 -3.21
N LEU A 103 -10.76 -1.09 -2.99
CA LEU A 103 -11.88 -1.90 -3.45
C LEU A 103 -13.20 -1.48 -2.79
N TRP A 104 -13.16 -1.15 -1.50
CA TRP A 104 -14.33 -0.62 -0.79
C TRP A 104 -14.81 0.71 -1.38
N ASN A 105 -13.88 1.63 -1.65
CA ASN A 105 -14.20 2.90 -2.29
C ASN A 105 -14.75 2.71 -3.71
N LEU A 106 -14.21 1.76 -4.48
CA LEU A 106 -14.76 1.40 -5.78
C LEU A 106 -16.17 0.81 -5.65
N HIS A 107 -16.43 -0.02 -4.64
CA HIS A 107 -17.76 -0.55 -4.36
C HIS A 107 -18.75 0.56 -4.02
N LEU A 108 -18.35 1.54 -3.19
CA LEU A 108 -19.14 2.74 -2.92
C LEU A 108 -19.40 3.53 -4.21
N LEU A 109 -18.39 3.70 -5.06
CA LEU A 109 -18.52 4.39 -6.35
C LEU A 109 -19.51 3.69 -7.30
N LEU A 110 -19.63 2.37 -7.23
CA LEU A 110 -20.61 1.61 -8.01
C LEU A 110 -22.03 1.72 -7.43
N ILE A 111 -22.17 1.78 -6.10
CA ILE A 111 -23.47 1.94 -5.44
C ILE A 111 -24.01 3.37 -5.61
N LEU A 112 -23.15 4.37 -5.42
CA LEU A 112 -23.48 5.81 -5.50
C LEU A 112 -23.68 6.28 -6.95
N ARG A 113 -23.85 5.36 -7.92
CA ARG A 113 -24.05 5.69 -9.34
C ARG A 113 -25.42 6.38 -9.47
N PRO A 114 -25.51 7.51 -10.18
CA PRO A 114 -26.79 8.20 -10.41
C PRO A 114 -27.79 7.34 -11.18
#